data_AF-A0AAN9K1Y2-F1
#
_entry.id   AF-A0AAN9K1Y2-F1
#
_cell.length_a   1.000
_cell.length_b   1.000
_cell.length_c   1.000
_cell.angle_alpha   90.00
_cell.angle_beta   90.00
_cell.angle_gamma   90.00
#
_symmetry.space_group_name_H-M   'P 1'
#
loop_
_entity.id
_entity.type
_entity.pdbx_description
1 polymer ?
#
loop_
_entity_poly.entity_id
_entity_poly.type
_entity_poly.pdbx_seq_one_letter_code
_entity_poly.pdbx_strand_id
1 'polypeptide(L)' 'MEKALRAYAEVLRLVRLLPKDTRAYYAKYARENFVNYRELDPSDSNDVFQRTYNHSLWVLHKYSVDKSAADKLKEICCG' A
#
# COMPACT_ATOMS: atom_id res chain seq x y z
N MET A 1 11.70 -7.42 -7.93
CA MET A 1 10.86 -7.76 -6.74
C MET A 1 11.11 -6.90 -5.51
N GLU A 2 12.32 -6.35 -5.27
CA GLU A 2 12.62 -5.60 -4.04
C GLU A 2 11.69 -4.39 -3.80
N LYS A 3 11.42 -3.58 -4.84
CA LYS A 3 10.47 -2.43 -4.77
C LYS A 3 9.08 -2.86 -4.30
N ALA A 4 8.57 -3.97 -4.84
CA ALA A 4 7.26 -4.53 -4.46
C ALA A 4 7.23 -4.98 -3.00
N LEU A 5 8.26 -5.68 -2.52
CA LEU A 5 8.35 -6.10 -1.11
C LEU A 5 8.44 -4.89 -0.16
N ARG A 6 9.19 -3.85 -0.55
CA ARG A 6 9.26 -2.59 0.20
C ARG A 6 7.91 -1.88 0.28
N ALA A 7 7.19 -1.80 -0.84
CA ALA A 7 5.85 -1.20 -0.90
C ALA A 7 4.87 -1.98 -0.01
N TYR A 8 4.86 -3.31 -0.10
CA TYR A 8 3.99 -4.16 0.72
C TYR A 8 4.28 -4.04 2.22
N ALA A 9 5.57 -4.05 2.60
CA ALA A 9 5.95 -3.85 3.98
C ALA A 9 5.47 -2.49 4.52
N GLU A 10 5.54 -1.45 3.70
CA GLU A 10 5.07 -0.12 4.08
C GLU A 10 3.55 -0.04 4.17
N VAL A 11 2.80 -0.66 3.25
CA VAL A 11 1.34 -0.79 3.36
C VAL A 11 0.95 -1.47 4.68
N LEU A 12 1.64 -2.54 5.09
CA LEU A 12 1.37 -3.19 6.37
C LEU A 12 1.70 -2.30 7.58
N ARG A 13 2.64 -1.35 7.47
CA ARG A 13 2.89 -0.35 8.52
C ARG A 13 1.73 0.65 8.59
N LEU A 14 1.23 1.14 7.45
CA LEU A 14 0.08 2.03 7.39
C LEU A 14 -1.18 1.38 7.99
N VAL A 15 -1.40 0.09 7.73
CA VAL A 15 -2.52 -0.67 8.33
C VAL A 15 -2.48 -0.64 9.86
N ARG A 16 -1.31 -0.55 10.49
CA ARG A 16 -1.19 -0.46 11.97
C ARG A 16 -1.66 0.88 12.53
N LEU A 17 -1.73 1.92 11.70
CA LEU A 17 -2.25 3.24 12.08
C LEU A 17 -3.78 3.30 12.09
N LEU A 18 -4.45 2.32 11.45
CA LEU A 18 -5.90 2.26 11.38
C LEU A 18 -6.54 1.86 12.73
N PRO A 19 -7.85 2.09 12.92
CA PRO A 19 -8.60 1.56 14.06
C PRO A 19 -8.46 0.04 14.20
N LYS A 20 -8.32 -0.46 15.44
CA LYS A 20 -7.93 -1.85 15.74
C LYS A 20 -8.84 -2.89 15.08
N ASP A 21 -10.13 -2.64 15.07
CA ASP A 21 -11.19 -3.46 14.49
C ASP A 21 -11.10 -3.59 12.95
N THR A 22 -10.49 -2.60 12.29
CA THR A 22 -10.39 -2.58 10.81
C THR A 22 -9.08 -3.19 10.28
N ARG A 23 -8.06 -3.33 11.14
CA ARG A 23 -6.71 -3.75 10.72
C ARG A 23 -6.70 -5.12 10.06
N ALA A 24 -7.46 -6.08 10.60
CA ALA A 24 -7.50 -7.45 10.09
C ALA A 24 -8.04 -7.48 8.64
N TYR A 25 -9.09 -6.70 8.37
CA TYR A 25 -9.65 -6.55 7.03
C TYR A 25 -8.63 -6.00 6.04
N TYR A 26 -7.98 -4.87 6.37
CA TYR A 26 -7.03 -4.24 5.45
C TYR A 26 -5.71 -5.02 5.30
N ALA A 27 -5.25 -5.72 6.34
CA ALA A 27 -4.10 -6.61 6.23
C ALA A 27 -4.38 -7.80 5.30
N LYS A 28 -5.59 -8.38 5.39
CA LYS A 28 -6.04 -9.44 4.48
C LYS A 28 -6.11 -8.91 3.04
N TYR A 29 -6.80 -7.78 2.84
CA TYR A 29 -6.93 -7.13 1.53
C TYR A 29 -5.56 -6.84 0.89
N ALA A 30 -4.62 -6.28 1.65
CA ALA A 30 -3.27 -6.01 1.16
C ALA A 30 -2.55 -7.29 0.73
N ARG A 31 -2.69 -8.38 1.49
CA ARG A 31 -2.08 -9.68 1.16
C ARG A 31 -2.65 -10.26 -0.13
N GLU A 32 -3.97 -10.25 -0.28
CA GLU A 32 -4.67 -10.78 -1.46
C GLU A 32 -4.29 -9.98 -2.72
N ASN A 33 -4.19 -8.65 -2.60
CA ASN A 33 -3.79 -7.80 -3.73
C ASN A 33 -2.30 -7.93 -4.07
N PHE A 34 -1.43 -8.13 -3.07
CA PHE A 34 0.01 -8.22 -3.29
C PHE A 34 0.44 -9.51 -4.01
N VAL A 35 -0.30 -10.61 -3.85
CA VAL A 35 -0.04 -11.86 -4.58
C VAL A 35 -0.10 -11.62 -6.09
N ASN A 36 -0.99 -10.73 -6.54
CA ASN A 36 -1.12 -10.34 -7.94
C ASN A 36 0.08 -9.56 -8.48
N TYR A 37 1.02 -9.13 -7.61
CA TYR A 37 2.17 -8.33 -8.04
C TYR A 37 3.33 -9.21 -8.53
N ARG A 38 3.23 -10.54 -8.35
CA ARG A 38 4.26 -11.50 -8.79
C ARG A 38 4.26 -11.74 -10.29
N GLU A 39 3.13 -11.58 -10.95
CA GLU A 39 2.94 -11.88 -12.38
C GLU A 39 2.88 -10.62 -13.24
N LEU A 40 3.25 -9.46 -12.68
CA LEU A 40 3.19 -8.19 -13.40
C LEU A 40 4.34 -8.08 -14.40
N ASP A 41 3.97 -7.78 -15.63
CA ASP A 41 4.93 -7.33 -16.63
C ASP A 41 5.60 -6.03 -16.17
N PRO A 42 6.89 -5.83 -16.47
CA PRO A 42 7.62 -4.62 -16.09
C PRO A 42 6.96 -3.32 -16.58
N SER A 43 6.24 -3.37 -17.72
CA SER A 43 5.48 -2.23 -18.27
C SER A 43 4.35 -1.77 -17.34
N ASP A 44 3.72 -2.70 -16.63
CA ASP A 44 2.52 -2.45 -15.82
C ASP A 44 2.86 -2.11 -14.37
N SER A 45 4.15 -2.24 -14.00
CA SER A 45 4.63 -2.06 -12.65
C SER A 45 4.38 -0.64 -12.11
N ASN A 46 4.56 0.39 -12.93
CA ASN A 46 4.34 1.78 -12.50
C ASN A 46 2.87 2.06 -12.16
N ASP A 47 1.94 1.59 -13.00
CA ASP A 47 0.50 1.77 -12.77
C ASP A 47 0.04 1.05 -11.50
N VAL A 48 0.65 -0.10 -11.19
CA VAL A 48 0.37 -0.82 -9.95
C VAL A 48 0.89 -0.08 -8.73
N PHE A 49 2.12 0.42 -8.77
CA PHE A 49 2.66 1.21 -7.65
C PHE A 49 1.86 2.49 -7.41
N GLN A 50 1.46 3.18 -8.49
CA GLN A 50 0.61 4.37 -8.38
C GLN A 50 -0.75 4.04 -7.77
N ARG A 51 -1.39 2.95 -8.20
CA ARG A 51 -2.66 2.47 -7.60
C ARG A 51 -2.49 2.08 -6.13
N THR A 52 -1.37 1.45 -5.77
CA THR A 52 -1.04 1.09 -4.39
C THR A 52 -0.99 2.33 -3.50
N TYR A 53 -0.28 3.37 -3.96
CA TYR A 53 -0.15 4.63 -3.25
C TYR A 53 -1.50 5.34 -3.10
N ASN A 54 -2.25 5.48 -4.20
CA ASN A 54 -3.55 6.14 -4.21
C ASN A 54 -4.56 5.42 -3.30
N HIS A 55 -4.60 4.09 -3.34
CA HIS A 55 -5.50 3.32 -2.48
C HIS A 55 -5.11 3.46 -1.01
N SER A 56 -3.82 3.42 -0.69
CA SER A 56 -3.35 3.62 0.69
C SER A 56 -3.74 4.99 1.22
N LEU A 57 -3.57 6.05 0.42
CA LEU A 57 -4.04 7.39 0.78
C LEU A 57 -5.55 7.45 1.02
N TRP A 58 -6.34 6.80 0.17
CA TRP A 58 -7.79 6.77 0.34
C TRP A 58 -8.20 6.08 1.66
N VAL A 59 -7.55 4.96 2.01
CA VAL A 59 -7.80 4.27 3.29
C VAL A 59 -7.39 5.14 4.47
N LEU A 60 -6.23 5.79 4.42
CA LEU A 60 -5.79 6.69 5.49
C LEU A 60 -6.77 7.84 5.69
N HIS A 61 -7.19 8.49 4.59
CA HIS A 61 -8.17 9.57 4.62
C HIS A 61 -9.52 9.12 5.20
N LYS A 62 -9.99 7.93 4.84
CA LYS A 62 -11.23 7.33 5.38
C LYS A 62 -11.24 7.25 6.91
N TYR A 63 -10.07 7.06 7.52
CA TYR A 63 -9.91 6.97 8.99
C TYR A 63 -9.26 8.21 9.60
N SER A 64 -9.25 9.34 8.89
CA SER A 64 -8.67 10.62 9.34
C SER A 64 -7.20 10.51 9.76
N VAL A 65 -6.45 9.57 9.19
CA VAL A 65 -4.99 9.49 9.36
C VAL A 65 -4.33 10.49 8.42
N ASP A 66 -3.38 11.26 8.94
CA ASP A 66 -2.69 12.28 8.17
C ASP A 66 -1.94 11.68 6.97
N LYS A 67 -2.00 12.39 5.83
CA LYS A 67 -1.40 11.93 4.56
C LYS A 67 0.12 11.76 4.64
N SER A 68 0.81 12.51 5.51
CA SER A 68 2.27 12.42 5.68
C SER A 68 2.71 11.05 6.19
N ALA A 69 1.80 10.29 6.83
CA ALA A 69 2.06 8.90 7.18
C ALA A 69 2.47 8.05 5.96
N ALA A 70 2.00 8.41 4.76
CA ALA A 70 2.30 7.71 3.52
C ALA A 70 3.49 8.28 2.74
N ASP A 71 4.27 9.23 3.27
CA ASP A 71 5.39 9.84 2.54
C ASP A 71 6.43 8.80 2.12
N LYS A 72 6.75 7.86 3.02
CA LYS A 72 7.65 6.74 2.70
C LYS A 72 7.09 5.82 1.62
N LEU A 73 5.77 5.60 1.61
CA LEU A 73 5.14 4.82 0.55
C LEU A 73 5.17 5.57 -0.78
N LYS A 74 5.01 6.90 -0.77
CA LYS A 74 5.13 7.76 -1.95
C LYS A 74 6.51 7.64 -2.57
N GLU A 75 7.57 7.74 -1.77
CA GLU A 75 8.95 7.57 -2.23
C GLU A 75 9.19 6.19 -2.86
N ILE A 76 8.63 5.13 -2.26
CA ILE A 76 8.79 3.78 -2.79
C ILE A 76 7.98 3.59 -4.07
N CYS A 77 6.77 4.12 -4.17
CA CYS A 77 5.86 3.82 -5.28
C CYS A 77 6.01 4.80 -6.47
N CYS A 78 6.32 6.06 -6.19
CA CYS A 78 6.33 7.15 -7.17
C CYS A 78 7.72 7.78 -7.36
N GLY A 79 8.72 7.34 -6.61
CA GLY A 79 10.13 7.65 -6.82
C GLY A 79 10.87 6.61 -7.65
#